data_AF-A0A127QAU2-F1
#
_entry.id   AF-A0A127QAU2-F1
#
_cell.length_a   1.000
_cell.length_b   1.000
_cell.length_c   1.000
_cell.angle_alpha   90.00
_cell.angle_beta   90.00
_cell.angle_gamma   90.00
#
_symmetry.space_group_name_H-M   'P 1'
#
loop_
_entity.id
_entity.type
_entity.pdbx_description
1 polymer ?
#
loop_
_entity_poly.entity_id
_entity_poly.type
_entity_poly.pdbx_seq_one_letter_code
_entity_poly.pdbx_strand_id
1 'polypeptide(L)'
;MTPSSYNYLLGTTAHSGFISLPLLLALAIAEWGVYLVPTSLLALWVSGGRETRITSLKAVVTMAAAVIASKMIALLWTATQPAVDDGGYIYQPQGEYFLTPSVTIAIILATGLTLWTARAIKIKWVGVLLVMLSLAVSWAKVFLGMHYPLDIFGAGLISLAMMLAMNSKYGKVVSDGAIRFINSRLQNLSLLSELSHLFPAPAAWLKPGYRHGGQRVTLLSCLQHSPRGLSYFAKQIKLSARTLLHYRQTRRWLAYWNGSPMHASLAQATPRLLQKIYRPYQSLRLRSAERMDLLVSHYNFIVQQGLAALILQAAKSPQLLGSFSGKSGVLYEIRLSAIATLDREGELALDLCCAQQRLFSVAFTFHGNEASPAIGIGCLQGPRGSDAQERVRHATRDMFGMRPKGLMVRLVREIGRAYGCKQLILVGNRNRVMSHQVRTGQVFADYDDFWQEIGAMRRTDGEYQLSCEEIPSPNLQEIPSSKRSEARKRIDLTERAVQAALEGFSGRFARA
;
A
#
# COMPACT_ATOMS: atom_id res chain seq x y z
N MET A 1 31.39 24.32 11.83
CA MET A 1 32.33 24.88 12.81
C MET A 1 33.70 24.28 12.55
N THR A 2 34.76 25.05 12.72
CA THR A 2 36.16 24.58 12.61
C THR A 2 36.59 23.88 13.90
N PRO A 3 37.55 22.95 13.85
CA PRO A 3 38.10 22.24 15.02
C PRO A 3 38.63 23.16 16.15
N SER A 4 38.89 24.44 15.85
CA SER A 4 39.37 25.44 16.80
C SER A 4 38.37 25.78 17.92
N SER A 5 37.05 25.73 17.65
CA SER A 5 36.03 26.02 18.65
C SER A 5 35.89 24.91 19.71
N TYR A 6 36.21 23.66 19.33
CA TYR A 6 36.24 22.50 20.22
C TYR A 6 37.31 22.63 21.30
N ASN A 7 38.53 23.02 20.89
CA ASN A 7 39.66 23.17 21.80
C ASN A 7 39.44 24.30 22.82
N TYR A 8 38.69 25.35 22.44
CA TYR A 8 38.40 26.47 23.34
C TYR A 8 37.35 26.12 24.41
N LEU A 9 36.29 25.39 24.05
CA LEU A 9 35.28 24.91 25.01
C LEU A 9 35.84 23.82 25.93
N LEU A 10 36.65 22.90 25.40
CA LEU A 10 37.37 21.91 26.21
C LEU A 10 38.43 22.55 27.10
N GLY A 11 39.10 23.62 26.66
CA GLY A 11 40.15 24.30 27.41
C GLY A 11 39.66 25.22 28.54
N THR A 12 38.40 25.70 28.50
CA THR A 12 37.86 26.65 29.50
C THR A 12 36.95 26.01 30.54
N THR A 13 36.41 24.82 30.27
CA THR A 13 35.48 24.11 31.20
C THR A 13 36.04 22.81 31.79
N ALA A 14 37.14 22.28 31.25
CA ALA A 14 37.74 21.06 31.77
C ALA A 14 38.83 21.38 32.80
N HIS A 15 38.46 21.38 34.08
CA HIS A 15 39.42 20.89 35.08
C HIS A 15 39.78 19.45 34.71
N SER A 16 41.09 19.16 34.74
CA SER A 16 41.69 17.87 34.41
C SER A 16 40.97 16.70 35.10
N GLY A 17 40.24 15.87 34.34
CA GLY A 17 39.93 14.51 34.78
C GLY A 17 38.65 13.87 34.28
N PHE A 18 37.54 14.58 34.07
CA PHE A 18 36.27 13.93 33.70
C PHE A 18 35.43 14.81 32.76
N ILE A 19 35.40 14.46 31.48
CA ILE A 19 34.32 14.90 30.60
C ILE A 19 33.05 14.22 31.13
N SER A 20 32.21 14.97 31.84
CA SER A 20 31.00 14.40 32.45
C SER A 20 30.04 13.89 31.37
N LEU A 21 29.41 12.73 31.61
CA LEU A 21 28.42 12.14 30.69
C LEU A 21 27.34 13.16 30.22
N PRO A 22 26.84 14.09 31.06
CA PRO A 22 25.92 15.15 30.62
C PRO A 22 26.49 16.08 29.56
N LEU A 23 27.79 16.41 29.61
CA LEU A 23 28.45 17.29 28.63
C LEU A 23 28.58 16.60 27.27
N LEU A 24 29.00 15.33 27.25
CA LEU A 24 29.06 14.52 26.03
C LEU A 24 27.67 14.35 25.41
N LEU A 25 26.65 14.13 26.23
CA LEU A 25 25.26 14.01 25.77
C LEU A 25 24.75 15.31 25.17
N ALA A 26 24.99 16.45 25.83
CA ALA A 26 24.60 17.77 25.31
C ALA A 26 25.28 18.07 23.97
N LEU A 27 26.58 17.77 23.86
CA LEU A 27 27.34 17.96 22.63
C LEU A 27 26.85 17.04 21.50
N ALA A 28 26.58 15.77 21.80
CA ALA A 28 26.02 14.83 20.84
C ALA A 28 24.64 15.29 20.32
N ILE A 29 23.75 15.73 21.22
CA ILE A 29 22.42 16.24 20.86
C ILE A 29 22.54 17.49 19.98
N ALA A 30 23.39 18.45 20.37
CA ALA A 30 23.51 19.73 19.69
C ALA A 30 24.07 19.61 18.26
N GLU A 31 25.01 18.69 18.02
CA GLU A 31 25.61 18.48 16.70
C GLU A 31 24.83 17.49 15.84
N TRP A 32 24.48 16.34 16.40
CA TRP A 32 23.94 15.23 15.60
C TRP A 32 22.42 15.28 15.45
N GLY A 33 21.72 15.99 16.35
CA GLY A 33 20.26 16.08 16.35
C GLY A 33 19.68 16.57 15.02
N VAL A 34 20.36 17.50 14.32
CA VAL A 34 19.87 18.05 13.05
C VAL A 34 19.77 17.00 11.94
N TYR A 35 20.61 15.97 11.94
CA TYR A 35 20.62 14.93 10.91
C TYR A 35 19.42 13.99 10.99
N LEU A 36 18.66 13.99 12.09
CA LEU A 36 17.40 13.24 12.21
C LEU A 36 16.30 13.81 11.31
N VAL A 37 16.39 15.08 10.90
CA VAL A 37 15.43 15.73 10.00
C VAL A 37 15.48 15.14 8.58
N PRO A 38 16.61 15.16 7.85
CA PRO A 38 16.66 14.58 6.52
C PRO A 38 16.44 13.05 6.53
N THR A 39 16.89 12.33 7.55
CA THR A 39 16.67 10.87 7.63
C THR A 39 15.20 10.54 7.86
N SER A 40 14.50 11.26 8.74
CA SER A 40 13.06 11.06 8.98
C SER A 40 12.21 11.42 7.76
N LEU A 41 12.51 12.52 7.07
CA LEU A 41 11.83 12.89 5.82
C LEU A 41 12.05 11.87 4.71
N LEU A 42 13.28 11.35 4.55
CA LEU A 42 13.58 10.30 3.57
C LEU A 42 12.89 8.98 3.94
N ALA A 43 12.86 8.61 5.22
CA ALA A 43 12.16 7.42 5.69
C ALA A 43 10.65 7.52 5.46
N LEU A 44 10.03 8.66 5.79
CA LEU A 44 8.60 8.94 5.52
C LEU A 44 8.30 8.95 4.02
N TRP A 45 9.21 9.48 3.22
CA TRP A 45 9.08 9.52 1.77
C TRP A 45 9.10 8.14 1.13
N VAL A 46 10.10 7.33 1.49
CA VAL A 46 10.26 5.97 0.99
C VAL A 46 9.08 5.13 1.47
N SER A 47 8.81 5.09 2.78
CA SER A 47 7.81 4.22 3.41
C SER A 47 6.36 4.66 3.15
N GLY A 48 6.11 5.96 2.97
CA GLY A 48 4.79 6.57 2.91
C GLY A 48 4.01 6.39 1.60
N GLY A 49 2.69 6.64 1.70
CA GLY A 49 1.78 6.72 0.57
C GLY A 49 1.82 8.08 -0.13
N ARG A 50 0.89 8.33 -1.06
CA ARG A 50 0.82 9.62 -1.79
C ARG A 50 0.64 10.81 -0.83
N GLU A 51 -0.24 10.68 0.15
CA GLU A 51 -0.49 11.71 1.15
C GLU A 51 0.75 12.01 2.01
N THR A 52 1.39 10.96 2.55
CA THR A 52 2.63 11.09 3.34
C THR A 52 3.73 11.81 2.58
N ARG A 53 3.87 11.51 1.28
CA ARG A 53 4.85 12.14 0.41
C ARG A 53 4.57 13.63 0.24
N ILE A 54 3.32 14.00 -0.07
CA ILE A 54 2.91 15.40 -0.18
C ILE A 54 3.23 16.16 1.12
N THR A 55 2.90 15.58 2.28
CA THR A 55 3.21 16.18 3.58
C THR A 55 4.72 16.32 3.81
N SER A 56 5.52 15.33 3.42
CA SER A 56 6.99 15.37 3.56
C SER A 56 7.59 16.48 2.70
N LEU A 57 7.13 16.66 1.45
CA LEU A 57 7.56 17.78 0.61
C LEU A 57 7.15 19.14 1.19
N LYS A 58 5.92 19.25 1.72
CA LYS A 58 5.48 20.46 2.39
C LYS A 58 6.40 20.81 3.57
N ALA A 59 6.83 19.81 4.34
CA ALA A 59 7.78 20.00 5.43
C ALA A 59 9.15 20.50 4.92
N VAL A 60 9.66 19.95 3.81
CA VAL A 60 10.90 20.44 3.17
C VAL A 60 10.79 21.91 2.74
N VAL A 61 9.68 22.30 2.11
CA VAL A 61 9.47 23.70 1.67
C VAL A 61 9.36 24.64 2.87
N THR A 62 8.64 24.23 3.93
CA THR A 62 8.50 25.02 5.16
C THR A 62 9.85 25.18 5.86
N MET A 63 10.63 24.10 5.95
CA MET A 63 11.99 24.10 6.48
C MET A 63 12.89 25.06 5.70
N ALA A 64 12.88 25.02 4.37
CA ALA A 64 13.67 25.92 3.53
C ALA A 64 13.27 27.39 3.75
N ALA A 65 11.97 27.69 3.82
CA ALA A 65 11.47 29.04 4.11
C ALA A 65 11.93 29.54 5.49
N ALA A 66 11.89 28.69 6.51
CA ALA A 66 12.36 29.03 7.86
C ALA A 66 13.86 29.31 7.91
N VAL A 67 14.67 28.55 7.16
CA VAL A 67 16.12 28.80 7.04
C VAL A 67 16.40 30.13 6.35
N ILE A 68 15.70 30.41 5.24
CA ILE A 68 15.85 31.68 4.51
C ILE A 68 15.47 32.85 5.42
N ALA A 69 14.32 32.79 6.08
CA ALA A 69 13.87 33.84 7.01
C ALA A 69 14.88 34.05 8.16
N SER A 70 15.40 32.96 8.75
CA SER A 70 16.40 33.04 9.82
C SER A 70 17.68 33.74 9.36
N LYS A 71 18.17 33.42 8.15
CA LYS A 71 19.35 34.09 7.58
C LYS A 71 19.09 35.54 7.19
N MET A 72 17.91 35.85 6.63
CA MET A 72 17.54 37.21 6.25
C MET A 72 17.47 38.13 7.47
N ILE A 73 16.89 37.66 8.59
CA ILE A 73 16.84 38.44 9.83
C ILE A 73 18.24 38.73 10.36
N ALA A 74 19.14 37.74 10.34
CA ALA A 74 20.53 37.94 10.75
C ALA A 74 21.25 38.96 9.86
N LEU A 75 21.08 38.89 8.54
CA LEU A 75 21.68 39.83 7.59
C LEU A 75 21.12 41.26 7.73
N LEU A 76 19.80 41.39 7.91
CA LEU A 76 19.17 42.69 8.13
C LEU A 76 19.67 43.33 9.42
N TRP A 77 19.78 42.56 10.50
CA TRP A 77 20.30 43.05 11.77
C TRP A 77 21.73 43.59 11.62
N THR A 78 22.61 42.86 10.93
CA THR A 78 23.98 43.32 10.66
C THR A 78 24.04 44.55 9.76
N ALA A 79 23.09 44.71 8.82
CA ALA A 79 23.06 45.84 7.90
C ALA A 79 22.48 47.12 8.53
N THR A 80 21.63 47.00 9.55
CA THR A 80 21.03 48.14 10.26
C THR A 80 21.91 48.69 11.37
N GLN A 81 23.04 48.05 11.66
CA GLN A 81 23.97 48.58 12.65
C GLN A 81 24.71 49.80 12.07
N PRO A 82 24.83 50.88 12.86
CA PRO A 82 25.60 52.04 12.46
C PRO A 82 27.06 51.63 12.22
N ALA A 83 27.63 52.02 11.09
CA ALA A 83 29.05 51.85 10.84
C ALA A 83 29.82 52.65 11.91
N VAL A 84 30.74 51.98 12.60
CA VAL A 84 31.65 52.65 13.52
C VAL A 84 32.66 53.40 12.66
N ASP A 85 32.40 54.68 12.39
CA ASP A 85 33.44 55.59 11.93
C ASP A 85 34.42 55.82 13.09
N ASP A 86 35.73 55.77 12.81
CA ASP A 86 36.85 55.87 13.76
C ASP A 86 36.95 57.22 14.53
N GLY A 87 35.88 58.01 14.58
CA GLY A 87 35.82 59.35 15.15
C GLY A 87 34.86 59.47 16.34
N GLY A 88 35.32 59.10 17.52
CA GLY A 88 34.94 59.71 18.80
C GLY A 88 33.46 59.68 19.22
N TYR A 89 33.00 58.56 19.78
CA TYR A 89 31.92 58.57 20.78
C TYR A 89 32.30 57.70 21.99
N ILE A 90 32.00 58.23 23.18
CA ILE A 90 32.44 57.80 24.52
C ILE A 90 31.67 56.56 25.05
N TYR A 91 30.96 55.82 24.20
CA TYR A 91 30.27 54.60 24.60
C TYR A 91 30.69 53.44 23.68
N GLN A 92 31.64 52.63 24.16
CA GLN A 92 31.79 51.25 23.71
C GLN A 92 30.83 50.40 24.54
N PRO A 93 29.67 49.97 24.00
CA PRO A 93 28.84 49.01 24.71
C PRO A 93 29.64 47.72 24.91
N GLN A 94 29.91 47.36 26.17
CA GLN A 94 30.48 46.05 26.48
C GLN A 94 29.47 44.97 26.10
N GLY A 95 29.77 44.26 25.00
CA GLY A 95 29.03 43.08 24.56
C GLY A 95 27.78 43.40 23.74
N GLU A 96 27.93 43.83 22.50
CA GLU A 96 26.80 43.89 21.56
C GLU A 96 26.25 42.48 21.33
N TYR A 97 25.04 42.22 21.84
CA TYR A 97 24.32 41.00 21.54
C TYR A 97 23.68 41.12 20.14
N PHE A 98 24.07 40.22 19.23
CA PHE A 98 23.52 40.14 17.88
C PHE A 98 22.42 39.06 17.84
N LEU A 99 21.19 39.45 17.52
CA LEU A 99 20.12 38.47 17.31
C LEU A 99 20.45 37.63 16.08
N THR A 100 20.84 36.38 16.31
CA THR A 100 21.21 35.44 15.25
C THR A 100 20.37 34.18 15.36
N PRO A 101 19.13 34.19 14.82
CA PRO A 101 18.22 33.08 14.97
C PRO A 101 18.86 31.75 14.56
N SER A 102 18.79 30.75 15.46
CA SER A 102 19.50 29.49 15.24
C SER A 102 18.90 28.71 14.07
N VAL A 103 19.66 28.60 12.98
CA VAL A 103 19.28 27.83 11.78
C VAL A 103 18.99 26.37 12.11
N THR A 104 19.75 25.76 13.03
CA THR A 104 19.53 24.38 13.47
C THR A 104 18.14 24.19 14.08
N ILE A 105 17.71 25.10 14.96
CA ILE A 105 16.39 25.06 15.58
C ILE A 105 15.32 25.31 14.53
N ALA A 106 15.53 26.26 13.62
CA ALA A 106 14.61 26.53 12.52
C ALA A 106 14.37 25.29 11.63
N ILE A 107 15.42 24.52 11.33
CA ILE A 107 15.34 23.29 10.54
C ILE A 107 14.49 22.23 11.25
N ILE A 108 14.81 21.93 12.52
CA ILE A 108 14.17 20.85 13.28
C ILE A 108 12.72 21.21 13.62
N LEU A 109 12.49 22.42 14.12
CA LEU A 109 11.19 22.84 14.62
C LEU A 109 10.18 23.08 13.49
N ALA A 110 10.57 23.76 12.41
CA ALA A 110 9.67 24.00 11.27
C ALA A 110 9.23 22.67 10.62
N THR A 111 10.16 21.71 10.51
CA THR A 111 9.85 20.35 10.02
C THR A 111 8.91 19.63 11.00
N GLY A 112 9.24 19.62 12.29
CA GLY A 112 8.46 18.95 13.33
C GLY A 112 7.02 19.46 13.42
N LEU A 113 6.84 20.79 13.49
CA LEU A 113 5.52 21.43 13.52
C LEU A 113 4.70 21.10 12.26
N THR A 114 5.33 21.14 11.08
CA THR A 114 4.64 20.82 9.82
C THR A 114 4.16 19.37 9.80
N LEU A 115 4.99 18.42 10.23
CA LEU A 115 4.61 17.00 10.31
C LEU A 115 3.57 16.72 11.41
N TRP A 116 3.59 17.50 12.50
CA TRP A 116 2.60 17.37 13.57
C TRP A 116 1.18 17.73 13.10
N THR A 117 1.03 18.65 12.15
CA THR A 117 -0.27 19.00 11.54
C THR A 117 -0.81 17.96 10.56
N ALA A 118 -0.06 16.90 10.25
CA ALA A 118 -0.45 15.88 9.27
C ALA A 118 -1.70 15.11 9.71
N ARG A 119 -2.58 14.70 8.78
CA ARG A 119 -3.78 13.90 9.13
C ARG A 119 -3.43 12.48 9.60
N ALA A 120 -2.40 11.87 9.01
CA ALA A 120 -2.02 10.50 9.33
C ALA A 120 -1.29 10.38 10.69
N ILE A 121 -1.83 9.55 11.59
CA ILE A 121 -1.33 9.34 12.96
C ILE A 121 0.18 9.05 13.00
N LYS A 122 0.68 8.18 12.10
CA LYS A 122 2.11 7.84 12.04
C LYS A 122 3.02 9.05 11.79
N ILE A 123 2.58 9.99 10.95
CA ILE A 123 3.37 11.18 10.60
C ILE A 123 3.35 12.16 11.76
N LYS A 124 2.20 12.31 12.44
CA LYS A 124 2.07 13.17 13.62
C LYS A 124 3.09 12.81 14.69
N TRP A 125 3.25 11.51 14.99
CA TRP A 125 4.22 11.05 15.97
C TRP A 125 5.66 11.38 15.59
N VAL A 126 6.03 11.27 14.31
CA VAL A 126 7.36 11.72 13.85
C VAL A 126 7.51 13.23 14.05
N GLY A 127 6.48 14.02 13.78
CA GLY A 127 6.45 15.46 14.06
C GLY A 127 6.66 15.78 15.55
N VAL A 128 5.93 15.10 16.44
CA VAL A 128 6.06 15.26 17.90
C VAL A 128 7.48 14.93 18.36
N LEU A 129 8.07 13.83 17.87
CA LEU A 129 9.45 13.46 18.19
C LEU A 129 10.45 14.53 17.74
N LEU A 130 10.27 15.13 16.56
CA LEU A 130 11.12 16.23 16.10
C LEU A 130 10.93 17.52 16.91
N VAL A 131 9.71 17.82 17.37
CA VAL A 131 9.48 18.97 18.27
C VAL A 131 10.17 18.74 19.62
N MET A 132 10.06 17.54 20.19
CA MET A 132 10.79 17.18 21.41
C MET A 132 12.30 17.25 21.23
N LEU A 133 12.80 16.78 20.09
CA LEU A 133 14.21 16.91 19.71
C LEU A 133 14.63 18.38 19.59
N SER A 134 13.78 19.24 19.02
CA SER A 134 14.05 20.69 18.96
C SER A 134 14.22 21.31 20.34
N LEU A 135 13.42 20.91 21.32
CA LEU A 135 13.54 21.38 22.71
C LEU A 135 14.85 20.88 23.34
N ALA A 136 15.21 19.61 23.12
CA ALA A 136 16.46 19.05 23.60
C ALA A 136 17.70 19.74 22.99
N VAL A 137 17.68 19.98 21.67
CA VAL A 137 18.75 20.72 20.96
C VAL A 137 18.82 22.17 21.42
N SER A 138 17.67 22.79 21.69
CA SER A 138 17.61 24.15 22.25
C SER A 138 18.29 24.22 23.62
N TRP A 139 17.91 23.32 24.54
CA TRP A 139 18.55 23.23 25.86
C TRP A 139 20.06 22.99 25.75
N ALA A 140 20.47 22.03 24.92
CA ALA A 140 21.89 21.70 24.73
C ALA A 140 22.70 22.88 24.18
N LYS A 141 22.12 23.66 23.25
CA LYS A 141 22.78 24.85 22.67
C LYS A 141 22.94 25.99 23.67
N VAL A 142 21.97 26.21 24.57
CA VAL A 142 22.11 27.18 25.67
C VAL A 142 23.11 26.67 26.71
N PHE A 143 23.03 25.40 27.10
CA PHE A 143 23.90 24.79 28.09
C PHE A 143 25.38 24.84 27.68
N LEU A 144 25.67 24.63 26.40
CA LEU A 144 27.02 24.72 25.82
C LEU A 144 27.47 26.16 25.53
N GLY A 145 26.64 27.17 25.82
CA GLY A 145 26.95 28.58 25.55
C GLY A 145 27.04 28.93 24.07
N MET A 146 26.49 28.11 23.18
CA MET A 146 26.59 28.30 21.72
C MET A 146 25.58 29.32 21.17
N HIS A 147 24.48 29.55 21.87
CA HIS A 147 23.45 30.52 21.50
C HIS A 147 22.81 31.10 22.76
N TYR A 148 22.37 32.35 22.68
CA TYR A 148 21.58 32.95 23.74
C TYR A 148 20.12 32.44 23.68
N PRO A 149 19.40 32.41 24.81
CA PRO A 149 17.99 32.00 24.83
C PRO A 149 17.10 32.77 23.83
N LEU A 150 17.42 34.05 23.60
CA LEU A 150 16.68 34.90 22.67
C LEU A 150 16.87 34.50 21.20
N ASP A 151 18.04 33.98 20.80
CA ASP A 151 18.28 33.43 19.45
C ASP A 151 17.41 32.22 19.15
N ILE A 152 17.21 31.38 20.17
CA ILE A 152 16.39 30.17 20.11
C ILE A 152 14.92 30.55 20.05
N PHE A 153 14.49 31.51 20.87
CA PHE A 153 13.11 32.01 20.85
C PHE A 153 12.77 32.64 19.50
N GLY A 154 13.68 33.44 18.94
CA GLY A 154 13.56 33.99 17.59
C GLY A 154 13.40 32.91 16.52
N ALA A 155 14.24 31.87 16.54
CA ALA A 155 14.10 30.72 15.65
C ALA A 155 12.77 29.96 15.85
N GLY A 156 12.29 29.91 17.09
CA GLY A 156 10.98 29.37 17.48
C GLY A 156 9.82 30.10 16.79
N LEU A 157 9.79 31.42 16.93
CA LEU A 157 8.77 32.28 16.33
C LEU A 157 8.79 32.21 14.80
N ILE A 158 9.98 32.24 14.18
CA ILE A 158 10.14 32.11 12.72
C ILE A 158 9.57 30.77 12.25
N SER A 159 9.91 29.67 12.94
CA SER A 159 9.43 28.33 12.58
C SER A 159 7.91 28.22 12.67
N LEU A 160 7.32 28.77 13.73
CA LEU A 160 5.88 28.80 13.92
C LEU A 160 5.19 29.65 12.84
N ALA A 161 5.69 30.85 12.59
CA ALA A 161 5.16 31.76 11.57
C ALA A 161 5.22 31.14 10.17
N MET A 162 6.35 30.54 9.79
CA MET A 162 6.50 29.86 8.49
C MET A 162 5.57 28.65 8.37
N MET A 163 5.39 27.87 9.43
CA MET A 163 4.45 26.74 9.44
C MET A 163 2.99 27.22 9.27
N LEU A 164 2.58 28.26 10.00
CA LEU A 164 1.23 28.84 9.88
C LEU A 164 1.01 29.43 8.48
N ALA A 165 1.98 30.17 7.95
CA ALA A 165 1.95 30.71 6.60
C ALA A 165 1.81 29.58 5.56
N MET A 166 2.55 28.48 5.70
CA MET A 166 2.44 27.33 4.80
C MET A 166 1.13 26.54 4.96
N ASN A 167 0.41 26.71 6.08
CA ASN A 167 -0.90 26.10 6.29
C ASN A 167 -2.08 26.97 5.83
N SER A 168 -1.82 28.25 5.50
CA SER A 168 -2.80 29.17 4.93
C SER A 168 -3.25 28.77 3.50
N LYS A 169 -4.29 29.43 2.97
CA LYS A 169 -4.76 29.23 1.58
C LYS A 169 -3.63 29.50 0.56
N TYR A 170 -2.87 30.56 0.76
CA TYR A 170 -1.74 30.93 -0.11
C TYR A 170 -0.57 29.95 0.02
N GLY A 171 -0.27 29.50 1.24
CA GLY A 171 0.76 28.48 1.49
C GLY A 171 0.49 27.17 0.76
N LYS A 172 -0.79 26.76 0.67
CA LYS A 172 -1.19 25.59 -0.14
C LYS A 172 -0.84 25.77 -1.61
N VAL A 173 -1.16 26.92 -2.22
CA VAL A 173 -0.84 27.21 -3.63
C VAL A 173 0.67 27.17 -3.88
N VAL A 174 1.47 27.78 -3.00
CA VAL A 174 2.94 27.76 -3.09
C VAL A 174 3.47 26.33 -2.96
N SER A 175 2.98 25.57 -1.97
CA SER A 175 3.41 24.18 -1.77
C SER A 175 3.03 23.28 -2.95
N ASP A 176 1.81 23.43 -3.48
CA ASP A 176 1.34 22.66 -4.63
C ASP A 176 2.11 23.02 -5.90
N GLY A 177 2.43 24.31 -6.09
CA GLY A 177 3.29 24.81 -7.16
C GLY A 177 4.71 24.22 -7.09
N ALA A 178 5.34 24.28 -5.91
CA ALA A 178 6.65 23.69 -5.67
C ALA A 178 6.65 22.17 -5.88
N ILE A 179 5.63 21.46 -5.39
CA ILE A 179 5.46 20.01 -5.59
C ILE A 179 5.31 19.69 -7.08
N ARG A 180 4.53 20.47 -7.83
CA ARG A 180 4.38 20.31 -9.29
C ARG A 180 5.70 20.55 -10.01
N PHE A 181 6.43 21.60 -9.66
CA PHE A 181 7.73 21.93 -10.24
C PHE A 181 8.78 20.85 -9.97
N ILE A 182 8.87 20.36 -8.73
CA ILE A 182 9.78 19.28 -8.36
C ILE A 182 9.42 18.00 -9.13
N ASN A 183 8.12 17.65 -9.21
CA ASN A 183 7.68 16.48 -9.96
C ASN A 183 7.94 16.63 -11.47
N SER A 184 7.73 17.79 -12.08
CA SER A 184 7.98 18.01 -13.50
C SER A 184 9.47 17.99 -13.83
N ARG A 185 10.32 18.60 -12.99
CA ARG A 185 11.78 18.52 -13.13
C ARG A 185 12.29 17.09 -12.99
N LEU A 186 11.79 16.33 -12.02
CA LEU A 186 12.20 14.92 -11.83
C LEU A 186 11.62 13.98 -12.89
N GLN A 187 10.59 14.37 -13.63
CA GLN A 187 10.15 13.67 -14.82
C GLN A 187 11.05 13.94 -16.03
N ASN A 188 11.62 15.15 -16.12
CA ASN A 188 12.50 15.58 -17.22
C ASN A 188 13.98 15.25 -16.98
N LEU A 189 14.41 15.03 -15.74
CA LEU A 189 15.79 14.71 -15.41
C LEU A 189 16.11 13.24 -15.76
N SER A 190 16.81 13.05 -16.88
CA SER A 190 17.53 11.83 -17.26
C SER A 190 18.55 11.37 -16.20
N LEU A 191 18.93 12.22 -15.23
CA LEU A 191 19.79 11.84 -14.10
C LEU A 191 19.26 10.67 -13.25
N LEU A 192 17.96 10.36 -13.31
CA LEU A 192 17.40 9.19 -12.62
C LEU A 192 17.70 7.85 -13.33
N SER A 193 18.01 7.84 -14.63
CA SER A 193 18.56 6.62 -15.26
C SER A 193 19.96 6.34 -14.72
N GLU A 194 20.75 7.36 -14.43
CA GLU A 194 22.06 7.19 -13.80
C GLU A 194 21.98 6.73 -12.34
N LEU A 195 21.08 7.29 -11.53
CA LEU A 195 20.83 6.79 -10.17
C LEU A 195 20.24 5.37 -10.14
N SER A 196 19.57 4.94 -11.21
CA SER A 196 19.13 3.54 -11.35
C SER A 196 20.29 2.56 -11.48
N HIS A 197 21.48 3.02 -11.89
CA HIS A 197 22.72 2.23 -11.90
C HIS A 197 23.37 2.11 -10.51
N LEU A 198 23.15 3.08 -9.61
CA LEU A 198 23.63 3.04 -8.21
C LEU A 198 22.82 2.11 -7.31
N PHE A 199 21.54 1.92 -7.64
CA PHE A 199 20.72 0.84 -7.09
C PHE A 199 20.47 -0.19 -8.20
N PRO A 200 21.53 -0.87 -8.69
CA PRO A 200 21.34 -1.84 -9.74
C PRO A 200 20.30 -2.82 -9.21
N ALA A 201 19.19 -2.96 -9.94
CA ALA A 201 18.35 -4.11 -9.71
C ALA A 201 19.29 -5.33 -9.76
N PRO A 202 19.08 -6.38 -8.95
CA PRO A 202 19.85 -7.61 -9.03
C PRO A 202 19.63 -8.37 -10.36
N ALA A 203 19.32 -7.66 -11.45
CA ALA A 203 19.26 -8.10 -12.84
C ALA A 203 20.63 -8.56 -13.39
N ALA A 204 21.76 -8.20 -12.77
CA ALA A 204 23.03 -8.90 -13.02
C ALA A 204 23.04 -10.34 -12.43
N TRP A 205 22.16 -10.65 -11.48
CA TRP A 205 22.24 -11.82 -10.59
C TRP A 205 21.25 -12.96 -10.91
N LEU A 206 20.56 -12.93 -12.06
CA LEU A 206 19.60 -13.97 -12.46
C LEU A 206 19.70 -14.29 -13.96
N LYS A 207 20.70 -15.06 -14.37
CA LYS A 207 20.69 -15.90 -15.60
C LYS A 207 20.41 -17.36 -15.14
N PRO A 208 19.65 -18.23 -15.85
CA PRO A 208 19.47 -18.34 -17.31
C PRO A 208 18.00 -18.41 -17.79
N GLY A 209 17.79 -18.37 -19.12
CA GLY A 209 16.57 -18.89 -19.77
C GLY A 209 15.77 -17.88 -20.63
N TYR A 210 15.85 -18.08 -21.95
CA TYR A 210 15.02 -17.57 -23.07
C TYR A 210 14.65 -16.08 -23.22
N ARG A 211 15.00 -15.52 -24.39
CA ARG A 211 14.47 -14.27 -24.94
C ARG A 211 13.44 -14.61 -26.02
N HIS A 212 12.23 -14.06 -25.95
CA HIS A 212 11.29 -14.09 -27.07
C HIS A 212 10.66 -12.69 -27.25
N GLY A 213 10.59 -12.20 -28.49
CA GLY A 213 9.65 -11.15 -28.91
C GLY A 213 9.68 -9.79 -28.17
N GLY A 214 10.74 -9.48 -27.42
CA GLY A 214 11.04 -8.10 -27.00
C GLY A 214 10.88 -7.72 -25.53
N GLN A 215 10.22 -8.49 -24.64
CA GLN A 215 10.13 -8.08 -23.22
C GLN A 215 10.30 -9.23 -22.22
N ARG A 216 11.42 -9.19 -21.48
CA ARG A 216 11.71 -10.05 -20.33
C ARG A 216 10.89 -9.63 -19.12
N VAL A 217 10.31 -10.58 -18.39
CA VAL A 217 9.64 -10.28 -17.13
C VAL A 217 10.69 -10.05 -16.05
N THR A 218 10.75 -8.82 -15.57
CA THR A 218 11.61 -8.42 -14.45
C THR A 218 10.74 -7.94 -13.30
N LEU A 219 11.28 -7.83 -12.09
CA LEU A 219 10.55 -7.20 -11.01
C LEU A 219 10.10 -5.78 -11.33
N LEU A 220 10.82 -5.04 -12.17
CA LEU A 220 10.44 -3.69 -12.58
C LEU A 220 9.30 -3.68 -13.61
N SER A 221 8.95 -4.82 -14.23
CA SER A 221 7.77 -4.95 -15.09
C SER A 221 6.49 -4.54 -14.34
N CYS A 222 6.43 -4.76 -13.02
CA CYS A 222 5.31 -4.28 -12.20
C CYS A 222 5.16 -2.75 -12.10
N LEU A 223 6.19 -2.00 -12.47
CA LEU A 223 6.22 -0.54 -12.43
C LEU A 223 6.04 0.11 -13.81
N GLN A 224 5.93 -0.66 -14.90
CA GLN A 224 5.83 -0.13 -16.28
C GLN A 224 4.68 0.88 -16.44
N HIS A 225 3.54 0.67 -15.78
CA HIS A 225 2.39 1.58 -15.82
C HIS A 225 2.35 2.58 -14.64
N SER A 226 3.40 2.67 -13.82
CA SER A 226 3.46 3.69 -12.77
C SER A 226 3.97 5.01 -13.35
N PRO A 227 3.32 6.16 -13.04
CA PRO A 227 3.79 7.46 -13.52
C PRO A 227 5.20 7.71 -13.02
N ARG A 228 6.10 8.11 -13.94
CA ARG A 228 7.49 8.45 -13.62
C ARG A 228 7.54 9.67 -12.70
N GLY A 229 8.55 9.70 -11.84
CA GLY A 229 8.75 10.71 -10.80
C GLY A 229 9.07 10.07 -9.45
N LEU A 230 8.98 10.86 -8.40
CA LEU A 230 9.42 10.47 -7.06
C LEU A 230 8.71 9.26 -6.48
N SER A 231 7.41 9.13 -6.79
CA SER A 231 6.60 8.00 -6.36
C SER A 231 7.10 6.68 -6.96
N TYR A 232 7.56 6.72 -8.21
CA TYR A 232 8.15 5.59 -8.92
C TYR A 232 9.47 5.18 -8.26
N PHE A 233 10.35 6.15 -8.00
CA PHE A 233 11.66 5.90 -7.40
C PHE A 233 11.56 5.28 -5.99
N ALA A 234 10.67 5.81 -5.15
CA ALA A 234 10.42 5.22 -3.83
C ALA A 234 9.85 3.80 -3.91
N LYS A 235 9.04 3.48 -4.95
CA LYS A 235 8.62 2.09 -5.21
C LYS A 235 9.81 1.24 -5.63
N GLN A 236 10.68 1.74 -6.51
CA GLN A 236 11.88 1.03 -6.95
C GLN A 236 12.80 0.69 -5.76
N ILE A 237 13.12 1.65 -4.89
CA ILE A 237 13.90 1.41 -3.66
C ILE A 237 13.26 0.31 -2.81
N LYS A 238 11.95 0.42 -2.55
CA LYS A 238 11.21 -0.59 -1.76
C LYS A 238 11.29 -1.98 -2.40
N LEU A 239 11.16 -2.08 -3.72
CA LEU A 239 11.26 -3.35 -4.43
C LEU A 239 12.68 -3.91 -4.39
N SER A 240 13.70 -3.08 -4.61
CA SER A 240 15.11 -3.49 -4.53
C SER A 240 15.44 -4.01 -3.13
N ALA A 241 15.08 -3.27 -2.08
CA ALA A 241 15.28 -3.70 -0.70
C ALA A 241 14.59 -5.05 -0.40
N ARG A 242 13.32 -5.22 -0.79
CA ARG A 242 12.61 -6.50 -0.64
C ARG A 242 13.25 -7.64 -1.41
N THR A 243 13.81 -7.35 -2.57
CA THR A 243 14.50 -8.34 -3.39
C THR A 243 15.78 -8.81 -2.72
N LEU A 244 16.55 -7.91 -2.12
CA LEU A 244 17.75 -8.26 -1.37
C LEU A 244 17.38 -9.13 -0.14
N LEU A 245 16.34 -8.73 0.60
CA LEU A 245 15.85 -9.47 1.77
C LEU A 245 15.30 -10.87 1.44
N HIS A 246 14.72 -11.06 0.24
CA HIS A 246 14.09 -12.31 -0.18
C HIS A 246 14.73 -12.90 -1.45
N TYR A 247 16.04 -12.74 -1.61
CA TYR A 247 16.75 -12.99 -2.87
C TYR A 247 16.50 -14.39 -3.47
N ARG A 248 16.57 -15.45 -2.66
CA ARG A 248 16.35 -16.83 -3.12
C ARG A 248 14.93 -17.06 -3.63
N GLN A 249 13.92 -16.53 -2.94
CA GLN A 249 12.52 -16.65 -3.34
C GLN A 249 12.25 -15.84 -4.62
N THR A 250 12.76 -14.61 -4.67
CA THR A 250 12.64 -13.75 -5.87
C THR A 250 13.27 -14.40 -7.09
N ARG A 251 14.45 -15.02 -6.94
CA ARG A 251 15.13 -15.76 -8.00
C ARG A 251 14.23 -16.83 -8.60
N ARG A 252 13.69 -17.71 -7.76
CA ARG A 252 12.81 -18.81 -8.20
C ARG A 252 11.53 -18.26 -8.83
N TRP A 253 10.96 -17.20 -8.27
CA TRP A 253 9.76 -16.55 -8.77
C TRP A 253 9.95 -15.95 -10.16
N LEU A 254 11.05 -15.23 -10.41
CA LEU A 254 11.35 -14.70 -11.73
C LEU A 254 11.72 -15.80 -12.73
N ALA A 255 12.43 -16.84 -12.30
CA ALA A 255 12.72 -17.99 -13.15
C ALA A 255 11.43 -18.68 -13.64
N TYR A 256 10.45 -18.84 -12.74
CA TYR A 256 9.12 -19.36 -13.08
C TYR A 256 8.43 -18.52 -14.17
N TRP A 257 8.34 -17.20 -13.97
CA TRP A 257 7.66 -16.32 -14.92
C TRP A 257 8.35 -16.17 -16.28
N ASN A 258 9.65 -16.42 -16.35
CA ASN A 258 10.40 -16.45 -17.61
C ASN A 258 10.56 -17.88 -18.16
N GLY A 259 9.93 -18.89 -17.54
CA GLY A 259 10.08 -20.30 -17.92
C GLY A 259 9.41 -20.67 -19.24
N SER A 260 8.35 -19.96 -19.65
CA SER A 260 7.73 -20.14 -20.97
C SER A 260 7.07 -18.86 -21.50
N PRO A 261 6.79 -18.75 -22.81
CA PRO A 261 6.10 -17.59 -23.39
C PRO A 261 4.72 -17.32 -22.78
N MET A 262 3.99 -18.38 -22.42
CA MET A 262 2.68 -18.25 -21.79
C MET A 262 2.78 -17.63 -20.39
N HIS A 263 3.72 -18.09 -19.56
CA HIS A 263 3.98 -17.50 -18.25
C HIS A 263 4.36 -16.02 -18.38
N ALA A 264 5.26 -15.69 -19.30
CA ALA A 264 5.68 -14.31 -19.51
C ALA A 264 4.49 -13.40 -19.89
N SER A 265 3.60 -13.90 -20.76
CA SER A 265 2.40 -13.17 -21.19
C SER A 265 1.42 -12.94 -20.03
N LEU A 266 1.19 -13.96 -19.19
CA LEU A 266 0.35 -13.84 -17.99
C LEU A 266 0.89 -12.82 -16.99
N ALA A 267 2.21 -12.83 -16.74
CA ALA A 267 2.85 -11.86 -15.84
C ALA A 267 2.80 -10.42 -16.36
N GLN A 268 2.93 -10.23 -17.68
CA GLN A 268 2.83 -8.91 -18.32
C GLN A 268 1.39 -8.39 -18.31
N ALA A 269 0.40 -9.27 -18.55
CA ALA A 269 -1.00 -8.91 -18.46
C ALA A 269 -1.40 -8.54 -17.02
N THR A 270 -0.67 -9.07 -16.02
CA THR A 270 -0.99 -8.84 -14.60
C THR A 270 0.22 -8.42 -13.75
N PRO A 271 0.83 -7.25 -13.98
CA PRO A 271 2.14 -6.92 -13.42
C PRO A 271 2.21 -6.87 -11.89
N ARG A 272 1.07 -6.66 -11.20
CA ARG A 272 0.98 -6.64 -9.72
C ARG A 272 1.29 -8.01 -9.09
N LEU A 273 1.12 -9.09 -9.84
CA LEU A 273 1.45 -10.45 -9.46
C LEU A 273 2.89 -10.59 -8.95
N LEU A 274 3.83 -9.89 -9.58
CA LEU A 274 5.26 -9.97 -9.27
C LEU A 274 5.59 -9.50 -7.85
N GLN A 275 4.73 -8.67 -7.23
CA GLN A 275 4.92 -8.18 -5.87
C GLN A 275 4.21 -9.03 -4.80
N LYS A 276 3.36 -10.00 -5.19
CA LYS A 276 2.51 -10.76 -4.25
C LYS A 276 3.34 -11.58 -3.25
N ILE A 277 4.52 -12.06 -3.66
CA ILE A 277 5.44 -12.79 -2.77
C ILE A 277 5.96 -11.97 -1.58
N TYR A 278 5.88 -10.63 -1.62
CA TYR A 278 6.37 -9.74 -0.56
C TYR A 278 5.29 -9.18 0.37
N ARG A 279 4.02 -9.52 0.16
CA ARG A 279 2.91 -9.00 0.96
C ARG A 279 1.90 -10.12 1.30
N PRO A 280 1.17 -10.02 2.42
CA PRO A 280 0.12 -10.99 2.71
C PRO A 280 -0.85 -11.13 1.53
N TYR A 281 -1.21 -12.37 1.22
CA TYR A 281 -2.00 -12.76 0.06
C TYR A 281 -2.80 -14.02 0.41
N GLN A 282 -4.07 -14.02 0.01
CA GLN A 282 -5.11 -15.03 0.27
C GLN A 282 -5.42 -15.27 1.76
N SER A 283 -4.44 -15.65 2.57
CA SER A 283 -4.57 -15.84 4.02
C SER A 283 -3.35 -15.27 4.75
N LEU A 284 -3.58 -14.65 5.93
CA LEU A 284 -2.53 -14.15 6.82
C LEU A 284 -1.64 -15.25 7.38
N ARG A 285 -2.06 -16.51 7.28
CA ARG A 285 -1.26 -17.67 7.70
C ARG A 285 -0.11 -17.97 6.76
N LEU A 286 -0.24 -17.63 5.49
CA LEU A 286 0.70 -18.05 4.48
C LEU A 286 2.02 -17.27 4.60
N ARG A 287 3.08 -18.00 4.88
CA ARG A 287 4.46 -17.50 4.86
C ARG A 287 4.89 -17.21 3.42
N SER A 288 6.03 -16.55 3.25
CA SER A 288 6.51 -16.13 1.93
C SER A 288 6.70 -17.31 0.94
N ALA A 289 7.21 -18.44 1.42
CA ALA A 289 7.36 -19.66 0.62
C ALA A 289 6.00 -20.25 0.21
N GLU A 290 5.10 -20.45 1.18
CA GLU A 290 3.76 -21.00 0.95
C GLU A 290 2.93 -20.12 0.00
N ARG A 291 3.07 -18.79 0.09
CA ARG A 291 2.45 -17.85 -0.88
C ARG A 291 2.97 -18.06 -2.30
N MET A 292 4.27 -18.28 -2.46
CA MET A 292 4.86 -18.54 -3.76
C MET A 292 4.38 -19.90 -4.30
N ASP A 293 4.40 -20.94 -3.49
CA ASP A 293 3.98 -22.29 -3.89
C ASP A 293 2.50 -22.31 -4.30
N LEU A 294 1.64 -21.60 -3.56
CA LEU A 294 0.23 -21.45 -3.92
C LEU A 294 0.07 -20.75 -5.28
N LEU A 295 0.78 -19.63 -5.50
CA LEU A 295 0.72 -18.92 -6.77
C LEU A 295 1.26 -19.75 -7.94
N VAL A 296 2.38 -20.46 -7.76
CA VAL A 296 2.93 -21.37 -8.78
C VAL A 296 1.94 -22.49 -9.09
N SER A 297 1.35 -23.11 -8.07
CA SER A 297 0.32 -24.14 -8.21
C SER A 297 -0.87 -23.61 -9.02
N HIS A 298 -1.36 -22.40 -8.71
CA HIS A 298 -2.44 -21.76 -9.45
C HIS A 298 -2.14 -21.62 -10.95
N TYR A 299 -1.00 -21.01 -11.29
CA TYR A 299 -0.70 -20.72 -12.68
C TYR A 299 -0.30 -21.97 -13.48
N ASN A 300 0.29 -22.98 -12.83
CA ASN A 300 0.47 -24.30 -13.42
C ASN A 300 -0.88 -24.92 -13.78
N PHE A 301 -1.84 -24.90 -12.84
CA PHE A 301 -3.19 -25.39 -13.08
C PHE A 301 -3.86 -24.66 -14.25
N ILE A 302 -3.78 -23.33 -14.30
CA ILE A 302 -4.31 -22.52 -15.41
C ILE A 302 -3.76 -22.97 -16.76
N VAL A 303 -2.45 -23.18 -16.87
CA VAL A 303 -1.80 -23.57 -18.12
C VAL A 303 -2.18 -25.01 -18.48
N GLN A 304 -2.15 -25.93 -17.52
CA GLN A 304 -2.50 -27.34 -17.70
C GLN A 304 -3.96 -27.52 -18.16
N GLN A 305 -4.88 -26.71 -17.64
CA GLN A 305 -6.31 -26.76 -17.99
C GLN A 305 -6.67 -25.94 -19.24
N GLY A 306 -5.69 -25.35 -19.94
CA GLY A 306 -5.94 -24.56 -21.15
C GLY A 306 -6.64 -23.21 -20.91
N LEU A 307 -6.69 -22.72 -19.66
CA LEU A 307 -7.42 -21.51 -19.27
C LEU A 307 -6.65 -20.21 -19.51
N ALA A 308 -5.39 -20.28 -19.96
CA ALA A 308 -4.52 -19.12 -20.05
C ALA A 308 -5.06 -18.03 -21.00
N ALA A 309 -5.69 -18.40 -22.11
CA ALA A 309 -6.27 -17.44 -23.06
C ALA A 309 -7.43 -16.64 -22.42
N LEU A 310 -8.34 -17.32 -21.71
CA LEU A 310 -9.44 -16.69 -20.98
C LEU A 310 -8.90 -15.72 -19.92
N ILE A 311 -7.85 -16.11 -19.19
CA ILE A 311 -7.26 -15.27 -18.14
C ILE A 311 -6.54 -14.05 -18.71
N LEU A 312 -5.87 -14.19 -19.86
CA LEU A 312 -5.27 -13.04 -20.56
C LEU A 312 -6.34 -12.03 -21.02
N GLN A 313 -7.52 -12.49 -21.44
CA GLN A 313 -8.64 -11.62 -21.75
C GLN A 313 -9.21 -10.98 -20.47
N ALA A 314 -9.44 -11.78 -19.42
CA ALA A 314 -9.95 -11.33 -18.12
C ALA A 314 -9.02 -10.37 -17.38
N ALA A 315 -7.73 -10.36 -17.71
CA ALA A 315 -6.74 -9.40 -17.19
C ALA A 315 -6.87 -8.02 -17.85
N LYS A 316 -7.41 -7.95 -19.08
CA LYS A 316 -7.62 -6.69 -19.81
C LYS A 316 -8.97 -6.07 -19.48
N SER A 317 -10.02 -6.89 -19.47
CA SER A 317 -11.39 -6.45 -19.16
C SER A 317 -12.21 -7.61 -18.56
N PRO A 318 -13.25 -7.32 -17.77
CA PRO A 318 -14.16 -8.36 -17.29
C PRO A 318 -14.80 -9.13 -18.45
N GLN A 319 -14.76 -10.47 -18.40
CA GLN A 319 -15.34 -11.35 -19.42
C GLN A 319 -16.72 -11.82 -18.96
N LEU A 320 -17.74 -11.71 -19.80
CA LEU A 320 -19.05 -12.31 -19.53
C LEU A 320 -18.93 -13.83 -19.66
N LEU A 321 -19.21 -14.56 -18.58
CA LEU A 321 -19.28 -16.02 -18.63
C LEU A 321 -20.68 -16.46 -19.08
N GLY A 322 -21.71 -15.76 -18.61
CA GLY A 322 -23.09 -16.02 -19.02
C GLY A 322 -24.07 -15.21 -18.18
N SER A 323 -25.35 -15.44 -18.41
CA SER A 323 -26.44 -14.71 -17.76
C SER A 323 -27.63 -15.60 -17.47
N PHE A 324 -28.47 -15.17 -16.52
CA PHE A 324 -29.71 -15.85 -16.16
C PHE A 324 -30.78 -14.84 -15.76
N SER A 325 -32.05 -15.18 -16.00
CA SER A 325 -33.18 -14.33 -15.64
C SER A 325 -33.76 -14.69 -14.28
N GLY A 326 -34.04 -13.66 -13.48
CA GLY A 326 -34.80 -13.77 -12.23
C GLY A 326 -36.31 -13.89 -12.46
N LYS A 327 -37.08 -13.95 -11.37
CA LYS A 327 -38.54 -14.08 -11.36
C LYS A 327 -39.25 -12.96 -12.11
N SER A 328 -38.74 -11.74 -12.04
CA SER A 328 -39.25 -10.54 -12.71
C SER A 328 -38.83 -10.42 -14.18
N GLY A 329 -38.00 -11.34 -14.68
CA GLY A 329 -37.38 -11.24 -16.00
C GLY A 329 -36.10 -10.40 -16.02
N VAL A 330 -35.72 -9.78 -14.91
CA VAL A 330 -34.44 -9.05 -14.77
C VAL A 330 -33.26 -9.99 -15.05
N LEU A 331 -32.31 -9.50 -15.85
CA LEU A 331 -31.11 -10.23 -16.23
C LEU A 331 -29.99 -10.04 -15.20
N TYR A 332 -29.44 -11.17 -14.74
CA TYR A 332 -28.22 -11.21 -13.95
C TYR A 332 -27.08 -11.74 -14.80
N GLU A 333 -25.93 -11.08 -14.73
CA GLU A 333 -24.74 -11.45 -15.47
C GLU A 333 -23.64 -11.95 -14.53
N ILE A 334 -22.95 -13.01 -14.95
CA ILE A 334 -21.80 -13.58 -14.26
C ILE A 334 -20.56 -13.19 -15.07
N ARG A 335 -19.67 -12.40 -14.47
CA ARG A 335 -18.47 -11.91 -15.14
C ARG A 335 -17.20 -12.38 -14.43
N LEU A 336 -16.17 -12.74 -15.19
CA LEU A 336 -14.84 -13.12 -14.70
C LEU A 336 -13.85 -11.97 -14.87
N SER A 337 -13.02 -11.73 -13.87
CA SER A 337 -11.88 -10.81 -13.96
C SER A 337 -10.62 -11.45 -13.38
N ALA A 338 -9.46 -11.19 -13.98
CA ALA A 338 -8.17 -11.59 -13.43
C ALA A 338 -7.51 -10.39 -12.72
N ILE A 339 -7.06 -10.60 -11.48
CA ILE A 339 -6.37 -9.57 -10.67
C ILE A 339 -7.21 -8.28 -10.57
N ALA A 340 -8.47 -8.46 -10.12
CA ALA A 340 -9.44 -7.39 -9.93
C ALA A 340 -9.16 -6.55 -8.66
N THR A 341 -10.17 -5.79 -8.19
CA THR A 341 -10.13 -5.05 -6.92
C THR A 341 -9.80 -5.90 -5.69
N LEU A 342 -9.85 -7.23 -5.82
CA LEU A 342 -9.59 -8.23 -4.78
C LEU A 342 -8.21 -8.92 -4.94
N ASP A 343 -7.23 -8.23 -5.53
CA ASP A 343 -5.89 -8.75 -5.88
C ASP A 343 -5.06 -9.33 -4.72
N ARG A 344 -5.45 -9.12 -3.47
CA ARG A 344 -4.82 -9.70 -2.29
C ARG A 344 -5.54 -10.92 -1.73
N GLU A 345 -6.74 -11.20 -2.21
CA GLU A 345 -7.62 -12.23 -1.67
C GLU A 345 -7.82 -13.38 -2.68
N GLY A 346 -7.53 -13.16 -3.97
CA GLY A 346 -7.46 -14.23 -4.98
C GLY A 346 -6.75 -13.82 -6.27
N GLU A 347 -6.54 -14.79 -7.18
CA GLU A 347 -6.06 -14.52 -8.54
C GLU A 347 -7.19 -14.19 -9.51
N LEU A 348 -8.34 -14.83 -9.33
CA LEU A 348 -9.54 -14.64 -10.13
C LEU A 348 -10.66 -14.05 -9.27
N ALA A 349 -11.59 -13.35 -9.92
CA ALA A 349 -12.80 -12.88 -9.29
C ALA A 349 -14.02 -13.15 -10.18
N LEU A 350 -15.08 -13.70 -9.60
CA LEU A 350 -16.41 -13.69 -10.21
C LEU A 350 -17.20 -12.52 -9.65
N ASP A 351 -17.84 -11.78 -10.55
CA ASP A 351 -18.77 -10.72 -10.24
C ASP A 351 -20.17 -11.13 -10.69
N LEU A 352 -21.16 -10.98 -9.80
CA LEU A 352 -22.57 -11.04 -10.14
C LEU A 352 -23.08 -9.62 -10.29
N CYS A 353 -23.58 -9.30 -11.48
CA CYS A 353 -24.05 -7.98 -11.85
C CYS A 353 -25.56 -8.01 -12.16
N CYS A 354 -26.24 -6.92 -11.81
CA CYS A 354 -27.65 -6.66 -12.13
C CYS A 354 -27.75 -5.20 -12.58
N ALA A 355 -28.40 -4.93 -13.72
CA ALA A 355 -28.49 -3.59 -14.30
C ALA A 355 -27.12 -2.87 -14.35
N GLN A 356 -26.08 -3.58 -14.82
CA GLN A 356 -24.70 -3.12 -14.95
C GLN A 356 -24.02 -2.71 -13.62
N GLN A 357 -24.72 -2.86 -12.48
CA GLN A 357 -24.18 -2.68 -11.15
C GLN A 357 -23.75 -4.01 -10.55
N ARG A 358 -22.57 -4.02 -9.94
CA ARG A 358 -22.06 -5.18 -9.23
C ARG A 358 -22.83 -5.39 -7.92
N LEU A 359 -23.42 -6.57 -7.79
CA LEU A 359 -24.14 -6.99 -6.59
C LEU A 359 -23.21 -7.73 -5.62
N PHE A 360 -22.44 -8.71 -6.10
CA PHE A 360 -21.43 -9.41 -5.30
C PHE A 360 -20.16 -9.68 -6.09
N SER A 361 -19.03 -9.76 -5.39
CA SER A 361 -17.76 -10.28 -5.91
C SER A 361 -17.26 -11.41 -5.01
N VAL A 362 -16.74 -12.48 -5.61
CA VAL A 362 -16.00 -13.54 -4.89
C VAL A 362 -14.61 -13.67 -5.51
N ALA A 363 -13.58 -13.57 -4.68
CA ALA A 363 -12.19 -13.78 -5.07
C ALA A 363 -11.78 -15.22 -4.78
N PHE A 364 -11.22 -15.90 -5.79
CA PHE A 364 -10.85 -17.29 -5.69
C PHE A 364 -9.53 -17.61 -6.42
N THR A 365 -8.93 -18.73 -6.02
CA THR A 365 -7.64 -19.20 -6.53
C THR A 365 -7.63 -20.73 -6.53
N PHE A 366 -7.35 -21.36 -7.67
CA PHE A 366 -7.00 -22.77 -7.72
C PHE A 366 -5.64 -23.03 -7.06
N HIS A 367 -5.52 -24.10 -6.28
CA HIS A 367 -4.26 -24.52 -5.67
C HIS A 367 -4.28 -26.02 -5.34
N GLY A 368 -3.20 -26.52 -4.73
CA GLY A 368 -3.04 -27.93 -4.40
C GLY A 368 -2.05 -28.63 -5.33
N ASN A 369 -2.03 -29.96 -5.26
CA ASN A 369 -1.21 -30.81 -6.12
C ASN A 369 -2.12 -31.63 -7.06
N GLU A 370 -1.53 -32.34 -8.02
CA GLU A 370 -2.29 -33.14 -9.00
C GLU A 370 -3.18 -34.21 -8.34
N ALA A 371 -2.77 -34.74 -7.19
CA ALA A 371 -3.54 -35.77 -6.46
C ALA A 371 -4.77 -35.20 -5.71
N SER A 372 -4.69 -33.94 -5.28
CA SER A 372 -5.70 -33.25 -4.49
C SER A 372 -5.81 -31.77 -4.88
N PRO A 373 -6.26 -31.46 -6.10
CA PRO A 373 -6.56 -30.09 -6.49
C PRO A 373 -7.69 -29.53 -5.63
N ALA A 374 -7.56 -28.26 -5.30
CA ALA A 374 -8.49 -27.53 -4.47
C ALA A 374 -8.71 -26.14 -5.06
N ILE A 375 -9.82 -25.53 -4.67
CA ILE A 375 -10.14 -24.15 -4.99
C ILE A 375 -10.33 -23.39 -3.69
N GLY A 376 -9.71 -22.22 -3.56
CA GLY A 376 -9.78 -21.41 -2.36
C GLY A 376 -10.58 -20.14 -2.62
N ILE A 377 -11.50 -19.75 -1.72
CA ILE A 377 -12.11 -18.42 -1.67
C ILE A 377 -11.44 -17.61 -0.58
N GLY A 378 -10.77 -16.52 -0.97
CA GLY A 378 -10.17 -15.60 0.01
C GLY A 378 -11.06 -14.43 0.40
N CYS A 379 -12.13 -14.16 -0.36
CA CYS A 379 -13.04 -13.06 -0.07
C CYS A 379 -14.38 -13.18 -0.78
N LEU A 380 -15.43 -12.75 -0.09
CA LEU A 380 -16.78 -12.52 -0.60
C LEU A 380 -17.22 -11.11 -0.20
N GLN A 381 -17.49 -10.24 -1.17
CA GLN A 381 -17.91 -8.86 -0.94
C GLN A 381 -19.28 -8.59 -1.52
N GLY A 382 -20.17 -8.05 -0.69
CA GLY A 382 -21.46 -7.53 -1.11
C GLY A 382 -21.39 -6.11 -1.67
N PRO A 383 -22.57 -5.55 -2.03
CA PRO A 383 -22.66 -4.22 -2.59
C PRO A 383 -22.31 -3.16 -1.54
N ARG A 384 -21.87 -1.99 -2.01
CA ARG A 384 -21.65 -0.79 -1.17
C ARG A 384 -22.69 0.28 -1.50
N GLY A 385 -22.85 1.25 -0.60
CA GLY A 385 -23.82 2.34 -0.72
C GLY A 385 -24.95 2.24 0.31
N SER A 386 -25.73 3.32 0.45
CA SER A 386 -26.86 3.40 1.37
C SER A 386 -27.98 2.41 1.02
N ASP A 387 -28.14 2.10 -0.27
CA ASP A 387 -29.15 1.21 -0.84
C ASP A 387 -28.67 -0.26 -0.96
N ALA A 388 -27.47 -0.58 -0.46
CA ALA A 388 -26.87 -1.91 -0.62
C ALA A 388 -27.74 -3.04 -0.06
N GLN A 389 -28.33 -2.88 1.14
CA GLN A 389 -29.19 -3.89 1.74
C GLN A 389 -30.46 -4.12 0.94
N GLU A 390 -31.04 -3.06 0.38
CA GLU A 390 -32.25 -3.13 -0.43
C GLU A 390 -31.99 -3.87 -1.73
N ARG A 391 -30.88 -3.58 -2.43
CA ARG A 391 -30.48 -4.33 -3.63
C ARG A 391 -30.32 -5.83 -3.37
N VAL A 392 -29.73 -6.21 -2.23
CA VAL A 392 -29.59 -7.62 -1.84
C VAL A 392 -30.95 -8.27 -1.55
N ARG A 393 -31.85 -7.57 -0.84
CA ARG A 393 -33.20 -8.06 -0.55
C ARG A 393 -34.01 -8.25 -1.83
N HIS A 394 -33.95 -7.28 -2.74
CA HIS A 394 -34.61 -7.35 -4.04
C HIS A 394 -34.11 -8.55 -4.86
N ALA A 395 -32.79 -8.67 -5.03
CA ALA A 395 -32.20 -9.80 -5.76
C ALA A 395 -32.53 -11.15 -5.10
N THR A 396 -32.56 -11.24 -3.77
CA THR A 396 -32.92 -12.49 -3.08
C THR A 396 -34.37 -12.90 -3.38
N ARG A 397 -35.32 -11.94 -3.36
CA ARG A 397 -36.73 -12.20 -3.71
C ARG A 397 -36.87 -12.61 -5.18
N ASP A 398 -36.12 -11.95 -6.04
CA ASP A 398 -36.13 -12.18 -7.48
C ASP A 398 -35.50 -13.53 -7.87
N MET A 399 -34.55 -14.04 -7.06
CA MET A 399 -33.93 -15.35 -7.23
C MET A 399 -34.65 -16.48 -6.45
N PHE A 400 -35.97 -16.39 -6.29
CA PHE A 400 -36.80 -17.40 -5.59
C PHE A 400 -36.29 -17.70 -4.15
N GLY A 401 -35.83 -16.68 -3.45
CA GLY A 401 -35.27 -16.78 -2.11
C GLY A 401 -33.81 -17.24 -2.05
N MET A 402 -33.14 -17.49 -3.18
CA MET A 402 -31.71 -17.76 -3.21
C MET A 402 -30.94 -16.49 -2.83
N ARG A 403 -30.17 -16.55 -1.73
CA ARG A 403 -29.29 -15.45 -1.34
C ARG A 403 -28.15 -15.33 -2.37
N PRO A 404 -27.91 -14.15 -2.98
CA PRO A 404 -26.85 -13.99 -3.97
C PRO A 404 -25.46 -14.37 -3.45
N LYS A 405 -25.16 -14.11 -2.16
CA LYS A 405 -23.91 -14.56 -1.51
C LYS A 405 -23.71 -16.09 -1.57
N GLY A 406 -24.78 -16.86 -1.40
CA GLY A 406 -24.76 -18.32 -1.48
C GLY A 406 -24.59 -18.83 -2.90
N LEU A 407 -25.26 -18.17 -3.86
CA LEU A 407 -25.07 -18.47 -5.28
C LEU A 407 -23.60 -18.28 -5.69
N MET A 408 -22.94 -17.21 -5.26
CA MET A 408 -21.53 -16.97 -5.61
C MET A 408 -20.59 -18.08 -5.13
N VAL A 409 -20.77 -18.56 -3.91
CA VAL A 409 -19.97 -19.69 -3.39
C VAL A 409 -20.29 -20.97 -4.16
N ARG A 410 -21.57 -21.20 -4.47
CA ARG A 410 -22.01 -22.34 -5.29
C ARG A 410 -21.35 -22.33 -6.67
N LEU A 411 -21.31 -21.17 -7.35
CA LEU A 411 -20.67 -21.03 -8.66
C LEU A 411 -19.18 -21.39 -8.60
N VAL A 412 -18.44 -20.88 -7.61
CA VAL A 412 -17.01 -21.21 -7.44
C VAL A 412 -16.82 -22.69 -7.13
N ARG A 413 -17.66 -23.29 -6.27
CA ARG A 413 -17.61 -24.73 -5.98
C ARG A 413 -17.80 -25.57 -7.24
N GLU A 414 -18.80 -25.24 -8.05
CA GLU A 414 -19.12 -25.98 -9.29
C GLU A 414 -18.05 -25.81 -10.35
N ILE A 415 -17.45 -24.62 -10.48
CA ILE A 415 -16.24 -24.43 -11.30
C ILE A 415 -15.11 -25.30 -10.77
N GLY A 416 -14.88 -25.32 -9.45
CA GLY A 416 -13.89 -26.23 -8.83
C GLY A 416 -14.14 -27.68 -9.21
N ARG A 417 -15.37 -28.17 -9.04
CA ARG A 417 -15.80 -29.53 -9.38
C ARG A 417 -15.56 -29.87 -10.85
N ALA A 418 -15.97 -28.98 -11.75
CA ALA A 418 -15.82 -29.16 -13.20
C ALA A 418 -14.35 -29.28 -13.65
N TYR A 419 -13.41 -28.72 -12.89
CA TYR A 419 -11.97 -28.85 -13.11
C TYR A 419 -11.28 -29.78 -12.10
N GLY A 420 -12.03 -30.73 -11.52
CA GLY A 420 -11.49 -31.84 -10.73
C GLY A 420 -11.12 -31.50 -9.28
N CYS A 421 -11.37 -30.29 -8.79
CA CYS A 421 -11.10 -29.95 -7.39
C CYS A 421 -11.97 -30.79 -6.46
N LYS A 422 -11.37 -31.34 -5.40
CA LYS A 422 -12.06 -32.16 -4.39
C LYS A 422 -12.56 -31.34 -3.21
N GLN A 423 -11.91 -30.20 -2.94
CA GLN A 423 -12.16 -29.39 -1.76
C GLN A 423 -12.23 -27.90 -2.13
N LEU A 424 -13.19 -27.21 -1.52
CA LEU A 424 -13.30 -25.76 -1.47
C LEU A 424 -12.78 -25.29 -0.11
N ILE A 425 -11.70 -24.51 -0.10
CA ILE A 425 -11.12 -23.91 1.10
C ILE A 425 -11.62 -22.47 1.23
N LEU A 426 -12.11 -22.08 2.39
CA LEU A 426 -12.77 -20.81 2.64
C LEU A 426 -12.00 -20.06 3.73
N VAL A 427 -11.54 -18.84 3.44
CA VAL A 427 -10.75 -18.07 4.40
C VAL A 427 -11.62 -17.59 5.57
N GLY A 428 -11.19 -17.90 6.79
CA GLY A 428 -11.84 -17.47 8.03
C GLY A 428 -11.50 -16.03 8.40
N ASN A 429 -12.35 -15.41 9.23
CA ASN A 429 -12.25 -14.01 9.64
C ASN A 429 -10.88 -13.66 10.23
N ARG A 430 -10.32 -14.53 11.08
CA ARG A 430 -9.01 -14.33 11.73
C ARG A 430 -7.85 -14.24 10.74
N ASN A 431 -7.97 -14.90 9.59
CA ASN A 431 -6.91 -15.05 8.62
C ASN A 431 -7.06 -14.09 7.42
N ARG A 432 -8.02 -13.18 7.44
CA ARG A 432 -8.31 -12.29 6.32
C ARG A 432 -7.23 -11.22 6.10
N VAL A 433 -6.71 -11.15 4.87
CA VAL A 433 -5.58 -10.28 4.50
C VAL A 433 -5.90 -8.77 4.57
N MET A 434 -7.10 -8.36 4.16
CA MET A 434 -7.50 -6.95 4.15
C MET A 434 -8.41 -6.61 5.33
N SER A 435 -7.83 -6.53 6.52
CA SER A 435 -8.55 -6.17 7.77
C SER A 435 -8.65 -4.66 8.03
N HIS A 436 -8.29 -3.78 7.09
CA HIS A 436 -8.29 -2.33 7.39
C HIS A 436 -9.70 -1.81 7.77
N GLN A 437 -10.76 -2.52 7.37
CA GLN A 437 -12.14 -2.28 7.81
C GLN A 437 -12.44 -2.76 9.25
N VAL A 438 -11.68 -3.75 9.75
CA VAL A 438 -11.69 -4.17 11.16
C VAL A 438 -11.14 -3.07 12.07
N ARG A 439 -10.13 -2.31 11.61
CA ARG A 439 -9.55 -1.18 12.36
C ARG A 439 -10.44 0.07 12.41
N THR A 440 -11.45 0.17 11.55
CA THR A 440 -12.40 1.29 11.53
C THR A 440 -13.77 0.91 12.11
N GLY A 441 -13.89 -0.28 12.74
CA GLY A 441 -15.15 -0.75 13.35
C GLY A 441 -16.28 -1.04 12.35
N GLN A 442 -15.97 -1.13 11.05
CA GLN A 442 -16.95 -1.32 9.99
C GLN A 442 -16.75 -2.70 9.35
N VAL A 443 -16.91 -3.77 10.15
CA VAL A 443 -16.99 -5.13 9.61
C VAL A 443 -18.44 -5.39 9.25
N PHE A 444 -18.74 -5.44 7.95
CA PHE A 444 -20.11 -5.62 7.44
C PHE A 444 -20.48 -7.06 7.10
N ALA A 445 -19.55 -8.02 7.14
CA ALA A 445 -19.85 -9.42 6.82
C ALA A 445 -18.99 -10.37 7.68
N ASP A 446 -19.66 -11.12 8.56
CA ASP A 446 -19.06 -12.25 9.26
C ASP A 446 -18.94 -13.44 8.29
N TYR A 447 -17.69 -13.83 7.97
CA TYR A 447 -17.44 -14.97 7.11
C TYR A 447 -17.67 -16.30 7.82
N ASP A 448 -17.22 -16.42 9.06
CA ASP A 448 -17.28 -17.65 9.84
C ASP A 448 -18.72 -18.13 10.01
N ASP A 449 -19.63 -17.24 10.40
CA ASP A 449 -21.06 -17.55 10.53
C ASP A 449 -21.65 -18.04 9.21
N PHE A 450 -21.29 -17.39 8.10
CA PHE A 450 -21.80 -17.77 6.78
C PHE A 450 -21.20 -19.08 6.28
N TRP A 451 -19.92 -19.34 6.53
CA TRP A 451 -19.30 -20.62 6.20
C TRP A 451 -19.96 -21.77 6.94
N GLN A 452 -20.29 -21.59 8.22
CA GLN A 452 -21.06 -22.56 8.99
C GLN A 452 -22.50 -22.71 8.45
N GLU A 453 -23.16 -21.61 8.08
CA GLU A 453 -24.50 -21.61 7.46
C GLU A 453 -24.57 -22.51 6.22
N ILE A 454 -23.52 -22.51 5.38
CA ILE A 454 -23.46 -23.33 4.16
C ILE A 454 -22.89 -24.75 4.40
N GLY A 455 -22.70 -25.15 5.66
CA GLY A 455 -22.22 -26.48 6.04
C GLY A 455 -20.72 -26.69 5.89
N ALA A 456 -19.92 -25.63 5.82
CA ALA A 456 -18.46 -25.76 5.79
C ALA A 456 -17.93 -26.15 7.18
N MET A 457 -17.01 -27.11 7.23
CA MET A 457 -16.38 -27.56 8.46
C MET A 457 -15.17 -26.70 8.78
N ARG A 458 -15.06 -26.26 10.03
CA ARG A 458 -13.89 -25.51 10.50
C ARG A 458 -12.67 -26.42 10.62
N ARG A 459 -11.55 -25.98 10.09
CA ARG A 459 -10.26 -26.67 10.15
C ARG A 459 -9.45 -26.22 11.37
N THR A 460 -8.45 -27.01 11.74
CA THR A 460 -7.51 -26.70 12.83
C THR A 460 -6.67 -25.45 12.57
N ASP A 461 -6.49 -25.10 11.29
CA ASP A 461 -5.78 -23.91 10.85
C ASP A 461 -6.62 -22.61 10.95
N GLY A 462 -7.91 -22.72 11.27
CA GLY A 462 -8.84 -21.59 11.36
C GLY A 462 -9.47 -21.18 10.03
N GLU A 463 -9.16 -21.88 8.94
CA GLU A 463 -9.93 -21.80 7.70
C GLU A 463 -11.14 -22.75 7.77
N TYR A 464 -12.01 -22.69 6.77
CA TYR A 464 -13.15 -23.61 6.61
C TYR A 464 -12.98 -24.44 5.34
N GLN A 465 -13.61 -25.61 5.29
CA GLN A 465 -13.62 -26.47 4.11
C GLN A 465 -15.01 -27.00 3.78
N LEU A 466 -15.28 -27.14 2.48
CA LEU A 466 -16.48 -27.75 1.93
C LEU A 466 -16.08 -28.72 0.82
N SER A 467 -16.74 -29.88 0.72
CA SER A 467 -16.52 -30.81 -0.38
C SER A 467 -16.92 -30.16 -1.72
N CYS A 468 -16.14 -30.41 -2.78
CA CYS A 468 -16.50 -30.04 -4.16
C CYS A 468 -17.26 -31.16 -4.88
N GLU A 469 -17.56 -32.28 -4.21
CA GLU A 469 -18.33 -33.38 -4.81
C GLU A 469 -19.71 -32.92 -5.29
N GLU A 470 -20.36 -33.77 -6.08
CA GLU A 470 -21.71 -33.52 -6.56
C GLU A 470 -22.67 -33.26 -5.40
N ILE A 471 -23.50 -32.23 -5.56
CA ILE A 471 -24.52 -31.89 -4.56
C ILE A 471 -25.79 -32.64 -4.94
N PRO A 472 -26.30 -33.53 -4.08
CA PRO A 472 -27.54 -34.23 -4.34
C PRO A 472 -28.70 -33.24 -4.54
N SER A 473 -29.55 -33.51 -5.52
CA SER A 473 -30.77 -32.73 -5.71
C SER A 473 -31.67 -32.86 -4.48
N PRO A 474 -32.18 -31.74 -3.92
CA PRO A 474 -33.06 -31.80 -2.75
C PRO A 474 -34.29 -32.66 -3.01
N ASN A 475 -34.64 -33.53 -2.06
CA ASN A 475 -35.88 -34.30 -2.14
C ASN A 475 -37.09 -33.37 -1.98
N LEU A 476 -37.79 -33.11 -3.08
CA LEU A 476 -38.93 -32.20 -3.12
C LEU A 476 -40.13 -32.70 -2.30
N GLN A 477 -40.18 -34.00 -1.97
CA GLN A 477 -41.28 -34.58 -1.19
C GLN A 477 -41.23 -34.13 0.28
N GLU A 478 -40.04 -33.91 0.83
CA GLU A 478 -39.80 -33.42 2.20
C GLU A 478 -40.18 -31.94 2.38
N ILE A 479 -40.30 -31.20 1.28
CA ILE A 479 -40.71 -29.79 1.30
C ILE A 479 -42.25 -29.73 1.36
N PRO A 480 -42.85 -28.88 2.23
CA PRO A 480 -44.30 -28.67 2.25
C PRO A 480 -44.85 -28.31 0.87
N SER A 481 -45.99 -28.89 0.49
CA SER A 481 -46.58 -28.78 -0.87
C SER A 481 -46.66 -27.35 -1.39
N SER A 482 -47.04 -26.39 -0.54
CA SER A 482 -47.14 -24.97 -0.84
C SER A 482 -45.81 -24.31 -1.25
N LYS A 483 -44.67 -24.83 -0.78
CA LYS A 483 -43.32 -24.31 -1.05
C LYS A 483 -42.58 -25.07 -2.16
N ARG A 484 -43.12 -26.21 -2.63
CA ARG A 484 -42.46 -27.07 -3.63
C ARG A 484 -42.22 -26.37 -4.97
N SER A 485 -43.18 -25.57 -5.44
CA SER A 485 -43.05 -24.85 -6.72
C SER A 485 -41.92 -23.83 -6.69
N GLU A 486 -41.83 -23.05 -5.61
CA GLU A 486 -40.75 -22.07 -5.44
C GLU A 486 -39.39 -22.76 -5.27
N ALA A 487 -39.33 -23.87 -4.52
CA ALA A 487 -38.11 -24.66 -4.37
C ALA A 487 -37.60 -25.21 -5.72
N ARG A 488 -38.51 -25.72 -6.58
CA ARG A 488 -38.17 -26.18 -7.94
C ARG A 488 -37.59 -25.04 -8.79
N LYS A 489 -38.24 -23.87 -8.79
CA LYS A 489 -37.76 -22.70 -9.55
C LYS A 489 -36.40 -22.20 -9.05
N ARG A 490 -36.14 -22.29 -7.75
CA ARG A 490 -34.84 -21.96 -7.17
C ARG A 490 -33.73 -22.93 -7.61
N ILE A 491 -34.03 -24.23 -7.65
CA ILE A 491 -33.09 -25.25 -8.15
C ILE A 491 -32.78 -24.99 -9.62
N ASP A 492 -33.80 -24.85 -10.46
CA ASP A 492 -33.67 -24.56 -11.89
C ASP A 492 -32.87 -23.26 -12.16
N LEU A 493 -33.15 -22.18 -11.43
CA LEU A 493 -32.37 -20.93 -11.54
C LEU A 493 -30.90 -21.15 -11.19
N THR A 494 -30.63 -21.93 -10.14
CA THR A 494 -29.26 -22.23 -9.71
C THR A 494 -28.53 -23.05 -10.75
N GLU A 495 -29.18 -24.07 -11.33
CA GLU A 495 -28.63 -24.91 -12.39
C GLU A 495 -28.34 -24.09 -13.66
N ARG A 496 -29.27 -23.23 -14.09
CA ARG A 496 -29.05 -22.31 -15.22
C ARG A 496 -27.86 -21.37 -14.97
N ALA A 497 -27.76 -20.79 -13.78
CA ALA A 497 -26.64 -19.92 -13.42
C ALA A 497 -25.30 -20.67 -13.42
N VAL A 498 -25.27 -21.91 -12.91
CA VAL A 498 -24.09 -22.78 -12.90
C VAL A 498 -23.69 -23.16 -14.33
N GLN A 499 -24.64 -23.60 -15.14
CA GLN A 499 -24.41 -23.96 -16.54
C GLN A 499 -23.85 -22.78 -17.33
N ALA A 500 -24.49 -21.61 -17.23
CA ALA A 500 -24.02 -20.38 -17.88
C ALA A 500 -22.59 -20.02 -17.46
N ALA A 501 -22.27 -20.13 -16.16
CA ALA A 501 -20.91 -19.89 -15.69
C ALA A 501 -19.90 -20.90 -16.25
N LEU A 502 -20.23 -22.20 -16.28
CA LEU A 502 -19.33 -23.25 -16.75
C LEU A 502 -19.10 -23.21 -18.27
N GLU A 503 -20.12 -22.90 -19.05
CA GLU A 503 -20.02 -22.74 -20.51
C GLU A 503 -19.08 -21.59 -20.88
N GLY A 504 -19.25 -20.43 -20.24
CA GLY A 504 -18.33 -19.30 -20.39
C GLY A 504 -16.93 -19.62 -19.90
N PHE A 505 -16.80 -20.27 -18.74
CA PHE A 505 -15.50 -20.56 -18.14
C PHE A 505 -14.69 -21.60 -18.95
N SER A 506 -15.36 -22.54 -19.63
CA SER A 506 -14.72 -23.49 -20.55
C SER A 506 -14.44 -22.92 -21.95
N GLY A 507 -14.78 -21.65 -22.21
CA GLY A 507 -14.55 -21.00 -23.50
C GLY A 507 -15.52 -21.44 -24.62
N ARG A 508 -16.60 -22.16 -24.29
CA ARG A 508 -17.60 -22.61 -25.26
C ARG A 508 -18.61 -21.53 -25.66
N PHE A 509 -18.76 -20.49 -24.85
CA PHE A 509 -19.66 -19.36 -25.12
C PHE A 509 -19.23 -18.49 -26.32
N ALA A 510 -17.94 -18.48 -26.69
CA ALA A 510 -17.43 -17.68 -27.80
C ALA A 510 -17.55 -18.34 -29.18
N ARG A 511 -18.17 -19.54 -29.26
CA ARG A 511 -18.34 -20.32 -30.51
C ARG A 511 -19.80 -20.43 -30.97
N ALA A 512 -20.74 -19.72 -30.33
CA ALA A 512 -22.16 -19.70 -30.70
C ALA A 512 -22.52 -18.42 -31.45
#